data_AF-A0A9D8IZU2-F1
#
_entry.id   AF-A0A9D8IZU2-F1
#
_cell.length_a   1.000
_cell.length_b   1.000
_cell.length_c   1.000
_cell.angle_alpha   90.00
_cell.angle_beta   90.00
_cell.angle_gamma   90.00
#
_symmetry.space_group_name_H-M   'P 1'
#
loop_
_entity.id
_entity.type
_entity.pdbx_description
1 polymer ?
#
loop_
_entity_poly.entity_id
_entity_poly.type
_entity_poly.pdbx_seq_one_letter_code
_entity_poly.pdbx_strand_id
1 'polypeptide(L)'
;MDLMIWVVTIALVGLVGYAIYSDPPSSGCLSADAARARDEKLKRQVKSAPPPQSPAEPESAASQSPPVDEPLAVAGEERAVLSDVLRNPMTGETTGVPSSYRFAKRWIKEAMVTEGLLDKVYVSSELDSATSEKVKAAIKDFRRLAKYRG
;
A
#
# COMPACT_ATOMS: atom_id res chain seq x y z
N MET A 1 14.00 -36.77 7.22
CA MET A 1 14.47 -35.40 7.55
C MET A 1 13.37 -34.60 8.26
N ASP A 2 12.14 -35.09 8.27
CA ASP A 2 10.95 -34.41 8.76
C ASP A 2 10.88 -34.25 10.29
N LEU A 3 11.37 -35.24 11.06
CA LEU A 3 11.35 -35.14 12.53
C LEU A 3 12.25 -34.01 13.06
N MET A 4 13.40 -33.77 12.42
CA MET A 4 14.30 -32.68 12.80
C MET A 4 13.68 -31.31 12.51
N ILE A 5 12.93 -31.18 11.42
CA ILE A 5 12.23 -29.93 11.07
C ILE A 5 11.17 -29.62 12.13
N TRP A 6 10.35 -30.61 12.53
CA TRP A 6 9.35 -30.43 13.59
C TRP A 6 9.96 -30.02 14.94
N VAL A 7 11.07 -30.64 15.34
CA VAL A 7 11.74 -30.31 16.61
C VAL A 7 12.30 -28.87 16.58
N VAL A 8 12.90 -28.46 15.46
CA VAL A 8 13.42 -27.08 15.31
C VAL A 8 12.29 -26.06 15.29
N THR A 9 11.17 -26.35 14.62
CA THR A 9 10.01 -25.46 14.61
C THR A 9 9.41 -25.28 15.99
N ILE A 10 9.23 -26.36 16.76
CA ILE A 10 8.71 -26.29 18.14
C ILE A 10 9.65 -25.48 19.04
N ALA A 11 10.97 -25.68 18.91
CA ALA A 11 11.95 -24.91 19.67
C ALA A 11 11.92 -23.41 19.33
N LEU A 12 11.74 -23.06 18.06
CA LEU A 12 11.72 -21.67 17.60
C LEU A 12 10.44 -20.95 18.06
N VAL A 13 9.28 -21.62 18.01
CA VAL A 13 8.03 -21.09 18.56
C VAL A 13 8.14 -20.89 20.09
N GLY A 14 8.74 -21.84 20.80
CA GLY A 14 9.00 -21.71 22.23
C GLY A 14 9.92 -20.52 22.58
N LEU A 15 10.97 -20.30 21.79
CA LEU A 15 11.91 -19.19 21.99
C LEU A 15 11.24 -17.82 21.78
N VAL A 16 10.42 -17.69 20.73
CA VAL A 16 9.70 -16.44 20.44
C VAL A 16 8.65 -16.15 21.51
N GLY A 17 7.89 -17.18 21.93
CA GLY A 17 6.95 -17.05 23.04
C GLY A 17 7.63 -16.65 24.35
N TYR A 18 8.81 -17.21 24.62
CA TYR A 18 9.62 -16.84 25.78
C TYR A 18 10.12 -15.40 25.72
N ALA A 19 10.56 -14.91 24.55
CA ALA A 19 11.01 -13.52 24.39
C ALA A 19 9.87 -12.51 24.64
N ILE A 20 8.67 -12.79 24.14
CA ILE A 20 7.49 -11.93 24.36
C ILE A 20 7.06 -11.96 25.84
N TYR A 21 7.14 -13.11 26.49
CA TYR A 21 6.82 -13.24 27.91
C TYR A 21 7.86 -12.59 28.83
N SER A 22 9.14 -12.61 28.43
CA SER A 22 10.26 -12.11 29.24
C SER A 22 10.48 -10.61 29.13
N ASP A 23 9.85 -9.93 28.16
CA ASP A 23 9.97 -8.48 27.95
C ASP A 23 8.62 -7.80 28.25
N PRO A 24 8.29 -7.53 29.53
CA PRO A 24 7.18 -6.64 29.84
C PRO A 24 7.50 -5.23 29.32
N PRO A 25 6.54 -4.52 28.69
CA PRO A 25 6.78 -3.19 28.14
C PRO A 25 7.08 -2.21 29.27
N SER A 26 8.37 -2.02 29.54
CA SER A 26 8.85 -1.02 30.46
C SER A 26 8.77 0.34 29.77
N SER A 27 7.80 1.13 30.22
CA SER A 27 7.61 2.56 30.00
C SER A 27 8.91 3.34 29.80
N GLY A 28 8.96 4.17 28.75
CA GLY A 28 10.11 5.03 28.45
C GLY A 28 9.74 6.24 27.60
N CYS A 29 9.27 7.27 28.28
CA CYS A 29 8.86 8.58 27.77
C CYS A 29 9.96 9.29 26.96
N LEU A 30 9.83 9.42 25.64
CA LEU A 30 10.64 10.36 24.85
C LEU A 30 9.85 10.92 23.66
N SER A 31 9.01 11.94 23.88
CA SER A 31 8.66 12.93 22.83
C SER A 31 7.85 14.14 23.33
N ALA A 32 8.02 14.58 24.58
CA ALA A 32 7.49 15.87 25.00
C ALA A 32 8.42 17.03 24.57
N ASP A 33 9.74 16.84 24.61
CA ASP A 33 10.71 17.88 24.24
C ASP A 33 10.78 18.16 22.73
N ALA A 34 10.54 17.15 21.89
CA ALA A 34 10.55 17.31 20.43
C ALA A 34 9.38 18.20 19.92
N ALA A 35 8.27 18.26 20.66
CA ALA A 35 7.12 19.09 20.31
C ALA A 35 7.37 20.58 20.62
N ARG A 36 8.11 20.89 21.68
CA ARG A 36 8.35 22.27 22.13
C ARG A 36 9.31 23.04 21.21
N ALA A 37 10.23 22.34 20.55
CA ALA A 37 11.19 22.95 19.61
C ALA A 37 10.56 23.37 18.26
N ARG A 38 9.40 22.82 17.87
CA ARG A 38 8.72 23.22 16.62
C ARG A 38 7.89 24.50 16.76
N ASP A 39 7.36 24.77 17.94
CA ASP A 39 6.46 25.91 18.16
C ASP A 39 7.20 27.25 18.10
N GLU A 40 8.45 27.29 18.58
CA GLU A 40 9.25 28.53 18.56
C GLU A 40 9.69 28.94 17.15
N LYS A 41 9.89 27.97 16.24
CA LYS A 41 10.33 28.26 14.87
C LYS A 41 9.21 28.85 14.00
N LEU A 42 7.94 28.48 14.26
CA LEU A 42 6.79 29.02 13.52
C LEU A 42 6.45 30.46 13.92
N LYS A 43 6.64 30.82 15.20
CA LYS A 43 6.28 32.16 15.69
C LYS A 43 7.19 33.27 15.19
N ARG A 44 8.42 32.95 14.77
CA ARG A 44 9.39 33.93 14.24
C ARG A 44 9.19 34.25 12.76
N GLN A 45 8.47 33.42 12.01
CA GLN A 45 8.27 33.59 10.56
C GLN A 45 7.05 34.44 10.19
N VAL A 46 6.17 34.78 11.15
CA VAL A 46 4.93 35.53 10.88
C VAL A 46 5.11 37.06 10.96
N LYS A 47 6.28 37.57 11.38
CA LYS A 47 6.45 39.01 11.67
C LYS A 47 7.17 39.83 10.59
N SER A 48 7.32 39.32 9.36
CA SER A 48 7.91 40.10 8.27
C SER A 48 7.32 39.76 6.91
N ALA A 49 6.15 40.33 6.62
CA ALA A 49 5.72 40.61 5.26
C ALA A 49 4.85 41.88 5.26
N PRO A 50 5.23 42.95 4.52
CA PRO A 50 4.42 44.15 4.36
C PRO A 50 3.22 43.91 3.42
N PRO A 51 2.13 44.68 3.55
CA PRO A 51 0.85 44.40 2.90
C PRO A 51 0.85 44.75 1.39
N PRO A 52 0.35 43.86 0.50
CA PRO A 52 -0.01 44.25 -0.84
C PRO A 52 -1.37 44.97 -0.85
N GLN A 53 -1.37 46.09 -1.56
CA GLN A 53 -2.51 46.95 -1.85
C GLN A 53 -3.62 46.19 -2.60
N SER A 54 -4.85 46.67 -2.42
CA SER A 54 -6.07 46.14 -3.01
C SER A 54 -6.73 47.24 -3.89
N PRO A 55 -8.03 47.02 -4.20
CA PRO A 55 -8.82 47.25 -5.41
C PRO A 55 -8.26 46.89 -6.81
N ALA A 56 -9.01 46.26 -7.73
CA ALA A 56 -10.47 46.26 -7.91
C ALA A 56 -10.99 45.05 -8.71
N GLU A 57 -12.22 44.64 -8.40
CA GLU A 57 -13.19 43.91 -9.27
C GLU A 57 -13.60 44.82 -10.45
N PRO A 58 -13.97 44.29 -11.64
CA PRO A 58 -15.36 43.86 -11.80
C PRO A 58 -15.59 42.64 -12.72
N GLU A 59 -16.74 42.00 -12.47
CA GLU A 59 -17.62 41.26 -13.39
C GLU A 59 -17.19 41.10 -14.85
N SER A 60 -17.20 39.85 -15.33
CA SER A 60 -17.93 39.55 -16.57
C SER A 60 -18.44 38.13 -16.58
N ALA A 61 -19.65 38.03 -17.09
CA ALA A 61 -20.58 36.93 -16.92
C ALA A 61 -20.37 35.79 -17.93
N ALA A 62 -21.06 34.70 -17.61
CA ALA A 62 -21.82 33.88 -18.53
C ALA A 62 -21.09 32.79 -19.34
N SER A 63 -21.47 31.56 -18.96
CA SER A 63 -21.98 30.52 -19.85
C SER A 63 -20.96 29.66 -20.60
N GLN A 64 -20.91 28.36 -20.28
CA GLN A 64 -21.67 27.31 -20.98
C GLN A 64 -21.17 25.92 -20.52
N SER A 65 -22.07 25.09 -20.01
CA SER A 65 -22.04 23.61 -20.11
C SER A 65 -23.23 23.21 -21.00
N PRO A 66 -23.45 21.93 -21.40
CA PRO A 66 -22.69 20.66 -21.31
C PRO A 66 -22.74 19.93 -22.70
N PRO A 67 -22.89 18.60 -22.92
CA PRO A 67 -22.54 17.35 -22.19
C PRO A 67 -21.89 16.23 -23.09
N VAL A 68 -21.56 15.08 -22.48
CA VAL A 68 -21.48 13.69 -23.03
C VAL A 68 -20.47 13.34 -24.15
N ASP A 69 -19.53 12.46 -23.82
CA ASP A 69 -19.19 11.29 -24.67
C ASP A 69 -18.64 10.15 -23.78
N GLU A 70 -19.53 9.22 -23.41
CA GLU A 70 -19.17 7.84 -23.09
C GLU A 70 -18.90 7.10 -24.41
N PRO A 71 -17.75 6.42 -24.58
CA PRO A 71 -17.72 5.27 -25.45
C PRO A 71 -17.89 4.00 -24.60
N LEU A 72 -19.02 3.37 -24.90
CA LEU A 72 -19.41 2.00 -24.68
C LEU A 72 -18.29 1.01 -24.33
N ALA A 73 -18.62 0.17 -23.37
CA ALA A 73 -18.11 -1.17 -23.17
C ALA A 73 -17.89 -1.92 -24.50
N VAL A 74 -16.65 -2.35 -24.72
CA VAL A 74 -16.33 -3.44 -25.64
C VAL A 74 -16.03 -4.65 -24.77
N ALA A 75 -17.05 -5.50 -24.61
CA ALA A 75 -16.88 -6.84 -24.08
C ALA A 75 -16.40 -7.76 -25.22
N GLY A 76 -15.28 -8.44 -24.97
CA GLY A 76 -14.90 -9.73 -25.57
C GLY A 76 -14.59 -9.74 -27.06
N GLU A 77 -13.33 -9.94 -27.43
CA GLU A 77 -12.83 -11.28 -27.77
C GLU A 77 -11.30 -11.24 -28.02
N GLU A 78 -10.63 -12.33 -27.66
CA GLU A 78 -9.35 -12.77 -28.21
C GLU A 78 -8.03 -12.03 -27.81
N ARG A 79 -7.49 -12.41 -26.64
CA ARG A 79 -6.11 -12.93 -26.57
C ARG A 79 -5.89 -13.72 -25.30
N ALA A 80 -6.04 -15.04 -25.41
CA ALA A 80 -5.44 -16.01 -24.51
C ALA A 80 -3.91 -16.03 -24.66
N VAL A 81 -3.27 -14.87 -24.48
CA VAL A 81 -1.82 -14.74 -24.35
C VAL A 81 -1.58 -14.36 -22.90
N LEU A 82 -1.59 -15.36 -22.01
CA LEU A 82 -1.10 -15.27 -20.64
C LEU A 82 -1.36 -13.90 -20.02
N SER A 83 -2.63 -13.47 -19.96
CA SER A 83 -2.97 -12.06 -19.74
C SER A 83 -2.27 -11.57 -18.49
N ASP A 84 -1.24 -10.75 -18.69
CA ASP A 84 -0.49 -10.08 -17.64
C ASP A 84 -1.35 -8.94 -17.08
N VAL A 85 -2.67 -9.17 -16.97
CA VAL A 85 -3.72 -8.23 -16.62
C VAL A 85 -4.57 -8.90 -15.56
N LEU A 86 -4.64 -8.26 -14.39
CA LEU A 86 -5.44 -8.67 -13.27
C LEU A 86 -6.66 -7.78 -13.12
N ARG A 87 -7.77 -8.39 -12.75
CA ARG A 87 -9.05 -7.72 -12.50
C ARG A 87 -9.37 -7.73 -11.01
N ASN A 88 -9.77 -6.58 -10.48
CA ASN A 88 -10.34 -6.49 -9.15
C ASN A 88 -11.84 -6.88 -9.21
N PRO A 89 -12.28 -7.94 -8.52
CA PRO A 89 -13.68 -8.35 -8.52
C PRO A 89 -14.61 -7.37 -7.79
N MET A 90 -14.10 -6.52 -6.89
CA MET A 90 -14.90 -5.56 -6.12
C MET A 90 -15.13 -4.25 -6.86
N THR A 91 -14.12 -3.75 -7.57
CA THR A 91 -14.19 -2.45 -8.27
C THR A 91 -14.29 -2.58 -9.79
N GLY A 92 -14.09 -3.78 -10.34
CA GLY A 92 -14.01 -4.01 -11.79
C GLY A 92 -12.73 -3.49 -12.44
N GLU A 93 -11.81 -2.91 -11.67
CA GLU A 93 -10.58 -2.31 -12.18
C GLU A 93 -9.62 -3.37 -12.72
N THR A 94 -9.13 -3.18 -13.95
CA THR A 94 -8.09 -4.02 -14.56
C THR A 94 -6.73 -3.32 -14.52
N THR A 95 -5.68 -4.07 -14.22
CA THR A 95 -4.31 -3.54 -14.16
C THR A 95 -3.30 -4.59 -14.57
N GLY A 96 -2.19 -4.17 -15.18
CA GLY A 96 -1.10 -5.08 -15.51
C GLY A 96 -0.49 -5.76 -14.29
N VAL A 97 0.03 -6.98 -14.41
CA VAL A 97 0.71 -7.64 -13.29
C VAL A 97 2.03 -6.93 -13.06
N PRO A 98 2.28 -6.43 -11.84
CA PRO A 98 3.56 -5.83 -11.52
C PRO A 98 4.64 -6.91 -11.53
N SER A 99 5.82 -6.57 -12.08
CA SER A 99 7.03 -7.41 -11.98
C SER A 99 7.61 -7.44 -10.56
N SER A 100 7.32 -6.41 -9.77
CA SER A 100 7.75 -6.27 -8.38
C SER A 100 6.66 -5.65 -7.52
N TYR A 101 6.53 -6.18 -6.31
CA TYR A 101 5.53 -5.79 -5.33
C TYR A 101 5.54 -4.31 -4.96
N ARG A 102 6.70 -3.63 -5.06
CA ARG A 102 6.78 -2.18 -4.82
C ARG A 102 5.90 -1.39 -5.79
N PHE A 103 5.75 -1.89 -7.03
CA PHE A 103 4.93 -1.29 -8.08
C PHE A 103 3.50 -1.84 -8.14
N ALA A 104 3.14 -2.78 -7.26
CA ALA A 104 1.78 -3.31 -7.21
C ALA A 104 0.79 -2.23 -6.75
N LYS A 105 -0.35 -2.16 -7.43
CA LYS A 105 -1.48 -1.33 -6.97
C LYS A 105 -1.91 -1.75 -5.56
N ARG A 106 -2.42 -0.79 -4.79
CA ARG A 106 -2.79 -1.01 -3.38
C ARG A 106 -3.80 -2.16 -3.23
N TRP A 107 -4.81 -2.22 -4.09
CA TRP A 107 -5.80 -3.29 -4.07
C TRP A 107 -5.21 -4.68 -4.34
N ILE A 108 -4.13 -4.79 -5.14
CA ILE A 108 -3.44 -6.06 -5.38
C ILE A 108 -2.80 -6.54 -4.08
N LYS A 109 -2.10 -5.63 -3.38
CA LYS A 109 -1.44 -5.93 -2.11
C LYS A 109 -2.46 -6.37 -1.06
N GLU A 110 -3.58 -5.67 -0.98
CA GLU A 110 -4.69 -6.02 -0.08
C GLU A 110 -5.33 -7.36 -0.48
N ALA A 111 -5.56 -7.61 -1.78
CA ALA A 111 -6.09 -8.89 -2.25
C ALA A 111 -5.17 -10.08 -1.93
N MET A 112 -3.85 -9.91 -2.05
CA MET A 112 -2.88 -10.93 -1.67
C MET A 112 -2.94 -11.27 -0.17
N VAL A 113 -3.27 -10.31 0.69
CA VAL A 113 -3.47 -10.54 2.13
C VAL A 113 -4.83 -11.19 2.40
N THR A 114 -5.88 -10.73 1.74
CA THR A 114 -7.24 -11.28 1.88
C THR A 114 -7.31 -12.76 1.48
N GLU A 115 -6.59 -13.14 0.42
CA GLU A 115 -6.52 -14.53 -0.03
C GLU A 115 -5.50 -15.36 0.79
N GLY A 116 -4.80 -14.74 1.76
CA GLY A 116 -3.85 -15.41 2.66
C GLY A 116 -2.52 -15.78 2.02
N LEU A 117 -2.16 -15.17 0.88
CA LEU A 117 -0.84 -15.38 0.25
C LEU A 117 0.26 -14.61 1.00
N LEU A 118 -0.11 -13.51 1.64
CA LEU A 118 0.75 -12.67 2.48
C LEU A 118 0.11 -12.50 3.87
N ASP A 119 0.93 -12.50 4.93
CA ASP A 119 0.45 -12.25 6.30
C ASP A 119 0.01 -10.78 6.49
N LYS A 120 0.68 -9.87 5.79
CA LYS A 120 0.44 -8.42 5.86
C LYS A 120 0.89 -7.72 4.60
N VAL A 121 0.44 -6.48 4.42
CA VAL A 121 0.95 -5.58 3.38
C VAL A 121 2.35 -5.10 3.82
N TYR A 122 3.39 -5.73 3.27
CA TYR A 122 4.77 -5.31 3.52
C TYR A 122 5.02 -3.89 2.99
N VAL A 123 5.80 -3.12 3.74
CA VAL A 123 6.37 -1.85 3.28
C VAL A 123 7.77 -2.07 2.71
N SER A 124 8.29 -1.07 2.00
CA SER A 124 9.59 -1.18 1.34
C SER A 124 10.75 -1.59 2.26
N SER A 125 10.69 -1.21 3.52
CA SER A 125 11.75 -1.48 4.50
C SER A 125 11.71 -2.92 5.03
N GLU A 126 10.65 -3.67 4.75
CA GLU A 126 10.45 -5.06 5.20
C GLU A 126 10.60 -6.07 4.05
N LEU A 127 10.93 -5.58 2.84
CA LEU A 127 11.22 -6.41 1.68
C LEU A 127 12.68 -6.90 1.74
N ASP A 128 12.98 -7.75 2.70
CA ASP A 128 14.25 -8.48 2.76
C ASP A 128 14.34 -9.53 1.64
N SER A 129 15.51 -10.11 1.43
CA SER A 129 15.75 -11.15 0.42
C SER A 129 14.76 -12.32 0.57
N ALA A 130 14.55 -12.79 1.81
CA ALA A 130 13.62 -13.87 2.12
C ALA A 130 12.15 -13.49 1.85
N THR A 131 11.73 -12.28 2.25
CA THR A 131 10.36 -11.80 2.02
C THR A 131 10.10 -11.55 0.54
N SER A 132 11.09 -11.05 -0.19
CA SER A 132 11.02 -10.79 -1.62
C SER A 132 10.79 -12.07 -2.43
N GLU A 133 11.39 -13.18 -2.02
CA GLU A 133 11.15 -14.49 -2.63
C GLU A 133 9.73 -14.98 -2.36
N LYS A 134 9.25 -14.90 -1.10
CA LYS A 134 7.86 -15.22 -0.75
C LYS A 134 6.87 -14.41 -1.57
N VAL A 135 7.12 -13.11 -1.69
CA VAL A 135 6.28 -12.19 -2.46
C VAL A 135 6.28 -12.52 -3.96
N LYS A 136 7.44 -12.89 -4.53
CA LYS A 136 7.50 -13.35 -5.94
C LYS A 136 6.70 -14.65 -6.14
N ALA A 137 6.82 -15.60 -5.22
CA ALA A 137 6.02 -16.82 -5.24
C ALA A 137 4.52 -16.49 -5.14
N ALA A 138 4.16 -15.62 -4.20
CA ALA A 138 2.79 -15.16 -4.02
C ALA A 138 2.24 -14.45 -5.28
N ILE A 139 3.02 -13.61 -5.96
CA ILE A 139 2.58 -12.99 -7.23
C ILE A 139 2.31 -14.06 -8.29
N LYS A 140 3.15 -15.11 -8.36
CA LYS A 140 2.95 -16.22 -9.30
C LYS A 140 1.69 -17.01 -8.98
N ASP A 141 1.40 -17.25 -7.71
CA ASP A 141 0.19 -17.95 -7.28
C ASP A 141 -1.06 -17.08 -7.45
N PHE A 142 -0.94 -15.77 -7.20
CA PHE A 142 -2.02 -14.81 -7.41
C PHE A 142 -2.47 -14.77 -8.88
N ARG A 143 -1.54 -14.88 -9.84
CA ARG A 143 -1.86 -15.01 -11.29
C ARG A 143 -2.68 -16.26 -11.63
N ARG A 144 -2.62 -17.31 -10.80
CA ARG A 144 -3.35 -18.56 -11.03
C ARG A 144 -4.78 -18.51 -10.50
N LEU A 145 -5.14 -17.49 -9.71
CA LEU A 145 -6.48 -17.33 -9.18
C LEU A 145 -7.43 -16.84 -10.28
N ALA A 146 -8.37 -17.70 -10.66
CA ALA A 146 -9.37 -17.39 -11.70
C ALA A 146 -10.20 -16.13 -11.37
N LYS A 147 -10.42 -15.87 -10.07
CA LYS A 147 -11.16 -14.70 -9.56
C LYS A 147 -10.55 -13.35 -9.96
N TYR A 148 -9.23 -13.31 -10.11
CA TYR A 148 -8.49 -12.07 -10.41
C TYR A 148 -7.97 -12.03 -11.84
N ARG A 149 -8.34 -13.02 -12.67
CA ARG A 149 -7.95 -13.05 -14.07
C ARG A 149 -8.80 -12.04 -14.84
N GLY A 150 -8.12 -11.11 -15.53
CA GLY A 150 -8.72 -10.14 -16.45
C GLY A 150 -8.87 -10.70 -17.85
#